data_AF-A0A350PDK8-F1
#
_entry.id   AF-A0A350PDK8-F1
#
_cell.length_a   1.000
_cell.length_b   1.000
_cell.length_c   1.000
_cell.angle_alpha   90.00
_cell.angle_beta   90.00
_cell.angle_gamma   90.00
#
_symmetry.space_group_name_H-M   'P 1'
#
loop_
_entity.id
_entity.type
_entity.pdbx_description
1 polymer ?
#
loop_
_entity_poly.entity_id
_entity_poly.type
_entity_poly.pdbx_seq_one_letter_code
_entity_poly.pdbx_strand_id
1 'polypeptide(L)'
;MGFAGYFLIVQDFIAAARDMGVYVGPGRGSAAGSVVAYCTGITNIDPLKYDLLFERFLNPERISMPDIDIDFDDDGRQKVIEYVVNKYGKDQVAHIITFGSMAARSSVRDVARVLDLPLSDADRLAKLVPERPGTSLDDAFGEVKELRDMKAGEGLEAETLKMAHVLEGS
;
A
#
# COMPACT_ATOMS: atom_id res chain seq x y z
N MET A 1 26.48 -13.50 -4.55
CA MET A 1 25.14 -13.26 -3.97
C MET A 1 24.05 -14.19 -4.55
N GLY A 2 24.16 -14.69 -5.78
CA GLY A 2 23.27 -15.77 -6.27
C GLY A 2 21.91 -15.33 -6.83
N PHE A 3 21.71 -14.04 -7.09
CA PHE A 3 20.42 -13.47 -7.48
C PHE A 3 20.17 -13.39 -9.00
N ALA A 4 20.99 -14.05 -9.83
CA ALA A 4 20.82 -14.02 -11.28
C ALA A 4 19.42 -14.52 -11.70
N GLY A 5 18.92 -15.59 -11.07
CA GLY A 5 17.58 -16.11 -11.33
C GLY A 5 16.48 -15.10 -11.04
N TYR A 6 16.59 -14.34 -9.95
CA TYR A 6 15.64 -13.29 -9.60
C TYR A 6 15.57 -12.20 -10.68
N PHE A 7 16.72 -11.71 -11.14
CA PHE A 7 16.78 -10.73 -12.22
C PHE A 7 16.17 -11.24 -13.52
N LEU A 8 16.42 -12.51 -13.87
CA LEU A 8 15.87 -13.12 -15.09
C LEU A 8 14.35 -13.28 -15.00
N ILE A 9 13.81 -13.71 -13.86
CA ILE A 9 12.37 -13.80 -13.63
C ILE A 9 11.74 -12.40 -13.77
N VAL A 10 12.31 -11.40 -13.12
CA VAL A 10 11.82 -10.02 -13.18
C VAL A 10 11.86 -9.45 -14.60
N GLN A 11 12.98 -9.63 -15.31
CA GLN A 11 13.15 -9.15 -16.69
C GLN A 11 12.10 -9.78 -17.61
N ASP A 12 11.91 -11.07 -17.51
CA ASP A 12 10.95 -11.83 -18.31
C ASP A 12 9.50 -11.37 -18.05
N PHE A 13 9.15 -11.14 -16.78
CA PHE A 13 7.84 -10.63 -16.37
C PHE A 13 7.52 -9.26 -16.99
N ILE A 14 8.49 -8.35 -16.93
CA ILE A 14 8.36 -7.00 -17.49
C ILE A 14 8.27 -7.05 -19.01
N ALA A 15 9.08 -7.89 -19.66
CA ALA A 15 9.03 -8.07 -21.11
C ALA A 15 7.67 -8.63 -21.55
N ALA A 16 7.20 -9.69 -20.91
CA ALA A 16 5.90 -10.29 -21.21
C ALA A 16 4.74 -9.30 -21.00
N ALA A 17 4.76 -8.54 -19.90
CA ALA A 17 3.75 -7.50 -19.65
C ALA A 17 3.72 -6.46 -20.79
N ARG A 18 4.88 -5.95 -21.21
CA ARG A 18 5.00 -4.98 -22.31
C ARG A 18 4.50 -5.55 -23.64
N ASP A 19 4.86 -6.79 -23.96
CA ASP A 19 4.43 -7.47 -25.19
C ASP A 19 2.91 -7.67 -25.24
N MET A 20 2.27 -7.86 -24.07
CA MET A 20 0.82 -7.97 -23.92
C MET A 20 0.10 -6.61 -23.89
N GLY A 21 0.83 -5.50 -23.96
CA GLY A 21 0.29 -4.13 -23.87
C GLY A 21 -0.13 -3.74 -22.45
N VAL A 22 0.41 -4.41 -21.42
CA VAL A 22 0.20 -4.08 -20.00
C VAL A 22 1.22 -3.02 -19.60
N TYR A 23 0.74 -1.96 -18.95
CA TYR A 23 1.58 -0.90 -18.44
C TYR A 23 2.25 -1.35 -17.14
N VAL A 24 3.57 -1.29 -17.13
CA VAL A 24 4.35 -1.55 -15.93
C VAL A 24 4.60 -0.23 -15.22
N GLY A 25 4.20 -0.14 -13.96
CA GLY A 25 4.29 1.06 -13.13
C GLY A 25 5.72 1.61 -13.03
N PRO A 26 5.88 2.90 -12.73
CA PRO A 26 7.19 3.56 -12.68
C PRO A 26 8.00 3.20 -11.42
N GLY A 27 7.37 2.61 -10.40
CA GLY A 27 8.02 2.20 -9.16
C GLY A 27 9.18 1.27 -9.47
N ARG A 28 10.40 1.72 -9.19
CA ARG A 28 11.62 0.90 -9.34
C ARG A 28 12.58 1.09 -8.17
N GLY A 29 12.05 1.60 -7.05
CA GLY A 29 12.72 1.83 -5.78
C GLY A 29 14.20 2.20 -5.93
N SER A 30 15.05 1.46 -5.23
CA SER A 30 16.51 1.60 -5.35
C SER A 30 17.05 0.89 -6.60
N ALA A 31 16.29 -0.01 -7.22
CA ALA A 31 16.71 -0.80 -8.39
C ALA A 31 17.09 0.05 -9.61
N ALA A 32 16.62 1.30 -9.69
CA ALA A 32 17.06 2.29 -10.68
C ALA A 32 18.58 2.52 -10.69
N GLY A 33 19.28 2.29 -9.56
CA GLY A 33 20.75 2.37 -9.47
C GLY A 33 21.49 1.18 -10.10
N SER A 34 20.80 0.17 -10.61
CA SER A 34 21.42 -1.01 -11.21
C SER A 34 21.58 -0.88 -12.72
N VAL A 35 22.84 -0.83 -13.18
CA VAL A 35 23.18 -0.87 -14.62
C VAL A 35 22.66 -2.16 -15.26
N VAL A 36 22.70 -3.27 -14.53
CA VAL A 36 22.15 -4.56 -15.02
C VAL A 36 20.65 -4.44 -15.24
N ALA A 37 19.92 -3.80 -14.33
CA ALA A 37 18.48 -3.59 -14.48
C ALA A 37 18.16 -2.69 -15.69
N TYR A 38 19.00 -1.69 -15.95
CA TYR A 38 18.87 -0.83 -17.14
C TYR A 38 19.13 -1.61 -18.44
N CYS A 39 20.25 -2.35 -18.52
CA CYS A 39 20.61 -3.13 -19.71
C CYS A 39 19.63 -4.27 -20.03
N THR A 40 18.95 -4.79 -19.01
CA THR A 40 17.96 -5.87 -19.16
C THR A 40 16.54 -5.35 -19.39
N GLY A 41 16.34 -4.02 -19.42
CA GLY A 41 15.04 -3.39 -19.65
C GLY A 41 14.09 -3.43 -18.46
N ILE A 42 14.56 -3.83 -17.27
CA ILE A 42 13.80 -3.79 -16.01
C ILE A 42 13.54 -2.32 -15.63
N THR A 43 14.57 -1.47 -15.75
CA THR A 43 14.48 -0.03 -15.55
C THR A 43 14.75 0.70 -16.87
N ASN A 44 14.15 1.87 -17.02
CA ASN A 44 14.32 2.71 -18.23
C ASN A 44 15.22 3.94 -17.97
N ILE A 45 15.86 3.99 -16.80
CA ILE A 45 16.71 5.10 -16.36
C ILE A 45 18.16 4.64 -16.42
N ASP A 46 19.00 5.42 -17.09
CA ASP A 46 20.44 5.22 -17.11
C ASP A 46 21.04 5.67 -15.75
N PRO A 47 21.51 4.74 -14.90
CA PRO A 47 22.04 5.09 -13.59
C PRO A 47 23.34 5.89 -13.67
N LEU A 48 24.15 5.69 -14.70
CA LEU A 48 25.44 6.39 -14.86
C LEU A 48 25.22 7.85 -15.23
N LYS A 49 24.18 8.15 -16.01
CA LYS A 49 23.81 9.53 -16.37
C LYS A 49 23.38 10.36 -15.16
N TYR A 50 22.78 9.73 -14.15
CA TYR A 50 22.21 10.41 -12.99
C TYR A 50 22.95 10.09 -11.68
N ASP A 51 24.16 9.52 -11.76
CA ASP A 51 25.00 9.14 -10.62
C ASP A 51 24.24 8.31 -9.55
N LEU A 52 23.38 7.39 -10.01
CA LEU A 52 22.62 6.51 -9.13
C LEU A 52 23.50 5.35 -8.64
N LEU A 53 23.53 5.14 -7.33
CA LEU A 53 24.39 4.14 -6.69
C LEU A 53 23.75 2.75 -6.64
N PHE A 54 24.48 1.74 -7.11
CA PHE A 54 24.05 0.34 -7.06
C PHE A 54 23.95 -0.18 -5.62
N GLU A 55 24.86 0.25 -4.74
CA GLU A 55 24.96 -0.19 -3.35
C GLU A 55 23.73 0.22 -2.53
N ARG A 56 22.96 1.22 -2.99
CA ARG A 56 21.69 1.58 -2.36
C ARG A 56 20.62 0.49 -2.56
N PHE A 57 20.69 -0.21 -3.69
CA PHE A 57 19.83 -1.34 -4.03
C PHE A 57 20.33 -2.64 -3.42
N LEU A 58 21.60 -2.98 -3.64
CA LEU A 58 22.17 -4.22 -3.16
C LEU A 58 23.59 -3.99 -2.66
N ASN A 59 23.74 -4.03 -1.33
CA ASN A 59 25.04 -3.82 -0.70
C ASN A 59 25.70 -5.18 -0.39
N PRO A 60 26.92 -5.47 -0.88
CA PRO A 60 27.61 -6.72 -0.58
C PRO A 60 27.98 -6.88 0.91
N GLU A 61 28.15 -5.78 1.66
CA GLU A 61 28.46 -5.79 3.09
C GLU A 61 27.23 -6.00 3.98
N ARG A 62 26.03 -5.78 3.42
CA ARG A 62 24.75 -5.98 4.12
C ARG A 62 23.94 -7.04 3.40
N ILE A 63 23.83 -8.22 4.00
CA ILE A 63 22.94 -9.28 3.52
C ILE A 63 21.51 -8.72 3.48
N SER A 64 21.05 -8.38 2.29
CA SER A 64 19.72 -7.87 2.00
C SER A 64 19.23 -8.59 0.75
N MET A 65 17.95 -8.96 0.76
CA MET A 65 17.32 -9.51 -0.43
C MET A 65 17.09 -8.37 -1.41
N PRO A 66 17.41 -8.54 -2.71
CA PRO A 66 17.05 -7.56 -3.71
C PRO A 66 15.53 -7.49 -3.80
N ASP A 67 14.98 -6.28 -3.73
CA ASP A 67 13.56 -6.04 -3.89
C ASP A 67 13.33 -5.01 -5.00
N ILE A 68 12.72 -5.48 -6.08
CA ILE A 68 12.35 -4.68 -7.25
C ILE A 68 10.82 -4.62 -7.20
N ASP A 69 10.31 -3.56 -6.56
CA ASP A 69 8.88 -3.29 -6.46
C ASP A 69 8.30 -3.06 -7.87
N ILE A 70 7.57 -4.03 -8.41
CA ILE A 70 6.97 -3.93 -9.75
C ILE A 70 5.46 -4.00 -9.61
N ASP A 71 4.83 -2.92 -10.04
CA ASP A 71 3.38 -2.83 -10.13
C ASP A 71 2.94 -2.91 -11.59
N PHE A 72 1.74 -3.44 -11.82
CA PHE A 72 1.07 -3.50 -13.11
C PHE A 72 -0.23 -2.72 -13.03
N ASP A 73 -0.69 -2.16 -14.14
CA ASP A 73 -2.00 -1.54 -14.20
C ASP A 73 -3.13 -2.55 -13.93
N ASP A 74 -4.22 -2.07 -13.33
CA ASP A 74 -5.34 -2.91 -12.90
C ASP A 74 -6.02 -3.66 -14.06
N ASP A 75 -6.14 -3.02 -15.22
CA ASP A 75 -6.80 -3.60 -16.39
C ASP A 75 -5.97 -4.76 -16.99
N GLY A 76 -4.64 -4.61 -16.99
CA GLY A 76 -3.70 -5.58 -17.54
C GLY A 76 -3.24 -6.67 -16.57
N ARG A 77 -3.38 -6.49 -15.25
CA ARG A 77 -2.81 -7.40 -14.24
C ARG A 77 -3.23 -8.85 -14.41
N GLN A 78 -4.46 -9.12 -14.83
CA GLN A 78 -4.99 -10.47 -14.95
C GLN A 78 -4.26 -11.29 -16.01
N LYS A 79 -3.91 -10.66 -17.15
CA LYS A 79 -3.12 -11.30 -18.22
C LYS A 79 -1.74 -11.71 -17.73
N VAL A 80 -1.14 -10.87 -16.90
CA VAL A 80 0.17 -11.12 -16.31
C VAL A 80 0.10 -12.27 -15.29
N ILE A 81 -0.93 -12.31 -14.44
CA ILE A 81 -1.15 -13.43 -13.52
C ILE A 81 -1.27 -14.75 -14.31
N GLU A 82 -2.06 -14.77 -15.38
CA GLU A 82 -2.23 -15.95 -16.24
C GLU A 82 -0.91 -16.39 -16.89
N TYR A 83 -0.11 -15.45 -17.38
CA TYR A 83 1.23 -15.74 -17.92
C TYR A 83 2.11 -16.46 -16.89
N VAL A 84 2.13 -15.96 -15.65
CA VAL A 84 2.96 -16.50 -14.56
C VAL A 84 2.47 -17.87 -14.13
N VAL A 85 1.16 -18.04 -14.01
CA VAL A 85 0.52 -19.33 -13.69
C VAL A 85 0.87 -20.37 -14.76
N ASN A 86 0.81 -20.01 -16.05
CA ASN A 86 1.14 -20.90 -17.15
C ASN A 86 2.64 -21.25 -17.19
N LYS A 87 3.50 -20.30 -16.82
CA LYS A 87 4.96 -20.47 -16.87
C LYS A 87 5.53 -21.26 -15.70
N TYR A 88 5.08 -20.96 -14.49
CA TYR A 88 5.63 -21.52 -13.25
C TYR A 88 4.75 -22.62 -12.64
N GLY A 89 3.53 -22.78 -13.13
CA GLY A 89 2.56 -23.76 -12.65
C GLY A 89 1.62 -23.16 -11.61
N LYS A 90 0.35 -23.57 -11.69
CA LYS A 90 -0.74 -23.06 -10.84
C LYS A 90 -0.48 -23.20 -9.34
N ASP A 91 0.15 -24.30 -8.93
CA ASP A 91 0.42 -24.57 -7.51
C ASP A 91 1.68 -23.86 -6.98
N GLN A 92 2.38 -23.11 -7.83
CA GLN A 92 3.58 -22.35 -7.48
C GLN A 92 3.33 -20.83 -7.42
N VAL A 93 2.08 -20.39 -7.62
CA VAL A 93 1.68 -18.98 -7.66
C VAL A 93 0.54 -18.76 -6.68
N ALA A 94 0.64 -17.70 -5.88
CA ALA A 94 -0.37 -17.32 -4.90
C ALA A 94 -0.53 -15.81 -4.84
N HIS A 95 -1.73 -15.37 -4.44
CA HIS A 95 -1.99 -13.96 -4.13
C HIS A 95 -1.66 -13.67 -2.67
N ILE A 96 -1.26 -12.42 -2.41
CA ILE A 96 -1.05 -11.90 -1.06
C ILE A 96 -2.32 -11.15 -0.66
N ILE A 97 -2.84 -11.46 0.52
CA ILE A 97 -4.04 -10.79 1.07
C ILE A 97 -3.67 -9.44 1.68
N THR A 98 -4.59 -8.49 1.62
CA THR A 98 -4.54 -7.23 2.38
C THR A 98 -5.57 -7.27 3.50
N PHE A 99 -5.21 -6.78 4.68
CA PHE A 99 -6.14 -6.62 5.79
C PHE A 99 -6.80 -5.25 5.71
N GLY A 100 -8.14 -5.21 5.77
CA GLY A 100 -8.86 -3.98 6.03
C GLY A 100 -8.95 -3.79 7.54
N SER A 101 -8.44 -2.69 8.06
CA SER A 101 -8.63 -2.28 9.45
C SER A 101 -9.62 -1.13 9.56
N MET A 102 -10.19 -0.95 10.76
CA MET A 102 -11.07 0.16 11.06
C MET A 102 -10.26 1.46 11.22
N ALA A 103 -10.18 2.26 10.15
CA ALA A 103 -9.62 3.61 10.20
C ALA A 103 -10.48 4.55 11.07
N ALA A 104 -9.89 5.64 11.57
CA ALA A 104 -10.55 6.62 12.44
C ALA A 104 -11.99 6.99 12.03
N ARG A 105 -12.19 7.24 10.73
CA ARG A 105 -13.49 7.65 10.21
C ARG A 105 -14.48 6.49 10.08
N SER A 106 -14.00 5.30 9.69
CA SER A 106 -14.87 4.12 9.57
C SER A 106 -15.23 3.57 10.94
N SER A 107 -14.31 3.59 11.92
CA SER A 107 -14.59 3.19 13.30
C SER A 107 -15.71 4.03 13.91
N VAL A 108 -15.70 5.36 13.73
CA VAL A 108 -16.80 6.24 14.19
C VAL A 108 -18.13 5.87 13.52
N ARG A 109 -18.15 5.63 12.21
CA ARG A 109 -19.37 5.28 11.47
C ARG A 109 -19.95 3.93 11.87
N ASP A 110 -19.09 2.93 12.04
CA ASP A 110 -19.54 1.58 12.34
C ASP A 110 -20.02 1.49 13.80
N VAL A 111 -19.33 2.15 14.74
CA VAL A 111 -19.81 2.24 16.13
C VAL A 111 -21.11 3.03 16.23
N ALA A 112 -21.22 4.16 15.51
CA ALA A 112 -22.45 4.94 15.48
C ALA A 112 -23.65 4.10 14.99
N ARG A 113 -23.43 3.26 13.99
CA ARG A 113 -24.45 2.34 13.47
C ARG A 113 -24.85 1.28 14.50
N VAL A 114 -23.89 0.75 15.27
CA VAL A 114 -24.15 -0.27 16.30
C VAL A 114 -24.90 0.32 17.49
N LEU A 115 -24.64 1.58 17.84
CA LEU A 115 -25.31 2.27 18.94
C LEU A 115 -26.65 2.91 18.54
N ASP A 116 -27.11 2.72 17.29
CA ASP A 116 -28.32 3.34 16.74
C ASP A 116 -28.30 4.89 16.82
N LEU A 117 -27.12 5.51 16.66
CA LEU A 117 -27.01 6.96 16.52
C LEU A 117 -27.70 7.41 15.22
N PRO A 118 -28.53 8.48 15.24
CA PRO A 118 -29.12 9.01 14.02
C PRO A 118 -28.08 9.29 12.93
N LEU A 119 -28.40 8.94 11.69
CA LEU A 119 -27.45 9.02 10.57
C LEU A 119 -26.88 10.45 10.38
N SER A 120 -27.69 11.48 10.65
CA SER A 120 -27.25 12.88 10.61
C SER A 120 -26.10 13.16 11.57
N ASP A 121 -26.18 12.60 12.77
CA ASP A 121 -25.23 12.83 13.85
C ASP A 121 -23.97 11.99 13.63
N ALA A 122 -24.14 10.74 13.18
CA ALA A 122 -23.05 9.87 12.75
C ALA A 122 -22.21 10.49 11.63
N ASP A 123 -22.85 11.05 10.59
CA ASP A 123 -22.15 11.71 9.50
C ASP A 123 -21.51 13.03 9.92
N ARG A 124 -22.11 13.76 10.87
CA ARG A 124 -21.52 14.96 11.45
C ARG A 124 -20.22 14.61 12.18
N LEU A 125 -20.25 13.62 13.07
CA LEU A 125 -19.07 13.14 13.79
C LEU A 125 -17.97 12.65 12.83
N ALA A 126 -18.33 11.85 11.83
CA ALA A 126 -17.38 11.32 10.86
C ALA A 126 -16.78 12.39 9.92
N LYS A 127 -17.44 13.54 9.74
CA LYS A 127 -16.90 14.67 8.96
C LYS A 127 -15.95 15.56 9.76
N LEU A 128 -16.07 15.55 11.09
CA LEU A 128 -15.13 16.26 11.95
C LEU A 128 -13.76 15.56 12.01
N VAL A 129 -13.69 14.26 11.70
CA VAL A 129 -12.42 13.53 11.60
C VAL A 129 -11.67 13.99 10.34
N PRO A 130 -10.43 14.51 10.45
CA PRO A 130 -9.66 14.96 9.29
C PRO A 130 -9.42 13.86 8.26
N GLU A 131 -9.61 14.18 6.98
CA GLU A 131 -9.45 13.24 5.88
C GLU A 131 -8.02 13.28 5.34
N ARG A 132 -7.10 12.59 6.04
CA ARG A 132 -5.71 12.38 5.58
C ARG A 132 -5.30 10.92 5.79
N PRO A 133 -4.51 10.31 4.87
CA PRO A 133 -3.99 8.96 5.07
C PRO A 133 -3.24 8.82 6.38
N GLY A 134 -3.55 7.77 7.15
CA GLY A 134 -2.92 7.51 8.45
C GLY A 134 -3.40 8.37 9.62
N THR A 135 -4.46 9.16 9.46
CA THR A 135 -5.05 9.92 10.58
C THR A 135 -5.60 8.95 11.64
N SER A 136 -5.14 9.09 12.89
CA SER A 136 -5.72 8.40 14.04
C SER A 136 -6.78 9.25 14.74
N LEU A 137 -7.65 8.63 15.55
CA LEU A 137 -8.59 9.37 16.39
C LEU A 137 -7.88 10.21 17.45
N ASP A 138 -6.73 9.77 17.95
CA ASP A 138 -5.90 10.58 18.86
C ASP A 138 -5.42 11.87 18.21
N ASP A 139 -4.95 11.80 16.97
CA ASP A 139 -4.58 12.99 16.19
C ASP A 139 -5.81 13.88 15.98
N ALA A 140 -6.95 13.28 15.62
CA ALA A 140 -8.20 14.02 15.39
C ALA A 140 -8.69 14.74 16.67
N PHE A 141 -8.59 14.11 17.85
CA PHE A 141 -8.90 14.76 19.13
C PHE A 141 -7.88 15.84 19.50
N GLY A 142 -6.62 15.68 19.07
CA GLY A 142 -5.55 16.66 19.22
C GLY A 142 -5.79 17.94 18.41
N GLU A 143 -6.27 17.79 17.18
CA GLU A 143 -6.44 18.90 16.23
C GLU A 143 -7.82 19.57 16.31
N VAL A 144 -8.89 18.80 16.52
CA VAL A 144 -10.27 19.29 16.45
C VAL A 144 -10.85 19.40 17.85
N LYS A 145 -10.89 20.64 18.35
CA LYS A 145 -11.44 20.95 19.68
C LYS A 145 -12.87 20.44 19.86
N GLU A 146 -13.71 20.62 18.85
CA GLU A 146 -15.11 20.18 18.87
C GLU A 146 -15.25 18.67 19.13
N LEU A 147 -14.44 17.83 18.47
CA LEU A 147 -14.42 16.38 18.71
C LEU A 147 -13.97 16.02 20.13
N ARG A 148 -12.99 16.75 20.66
CA ARG A 148 -12.50 16.55 22.02
C ARG A 148 -13.58 16.88 23.05
N ASP A 149 -14.27 18.00 22.86
CA ASP A 149 -15.33 18.44 23.75
C ASP A 149 -16.52 17.45 23.71
N MET A 150 -16.87 16.94 22.52
CA MET A 150 -17.88 15.89 22.37
C MET A 150 -17.49 14.57 23.05
N LYS A 151 -16.23 14.12 22.91
CA LYS A 151 -15.73 12.92 23.58
C LYS A 151 -15.79 13.06 25.11
N ALA A 152 -15.54 14.25 25.64
CA ALA A 152 -15.57 14.53 27.08
C ALA A 152 -16.99 14.68 27.65
N GLY A 153 -17.98 14.90 26.78
CA GLY A 153 -19.38 15.04 27.16
C GLY A 153 -20.05 13.74 27.60
N GLU A 154 -21.37 13.84 27.77
CA GLU A 154 -22.28 12.74 28.08
C GLU A 154 -23.26 12.52 26.93
N GLY A 155 -23.74 11.28 26.79
CA GLY A 155 -24.69 10.89 25.74
C GLY A 155 -24.09 10.02 24.65
N LEU A 156 -24.93 9.68 23.68
CA LEU A 156 -24.66 8.64 22.68
C LEU A 156 -23.51 9.02 21.73
N GLU A 157 -23.34 10.31 21.41
CA GLU A 157 -22.21 10.81 20.60
C GLU A 157 -20.87 10.62 21.33
N ALA A 158 -20.83 10.93 22.62
CA ALA A 158 -19.63 10.78 23.44
C ALA A 158 -19.24 9.30 23.61
N GLU A 159 -20.24 8.44 23.84
CA GLU A 159 -20.06 6.99 23.92
C GLU A 159 -19.56 6.41 22.58
N THR A 160 -20.14 6.86 21.46
CA THR A 160 -19.69 6.50 20.11
C THR A 160 -18.20 6.82 19.92
N LEU A 161 -17.76 8.03 20.26
CA LEU A 161 -16.35 8.42 20.10
C LEU A 161 -15.40 7.64 21.02
N LYS A 162 -15.84 7.30 22.25
CA LYS A 162 -15.05 6.49 23.19
C LYS A 162 -14.88 5.06 22.69
N MET A 163 -15.95 4.43 22.21
CA MET A 163 -15.90 3.07 21.68
C MET A 163 -15.17 3.01 20.33
N ALA A 164 -15.36 3.99 19.45
CA ALA A 164 -14.64 4.08 18.18
C ALA A 164 -13.12 4.21 18.39
N HIS A 165 -12.69 4.90 19.44
CA HIS A 165 -11.29 5.00 19.82
C HIS A 165 -10.69 3.67 20.32
N VAL A 166 -11.49 2.81 20.95
CA VAL A 166 -11.04 1.46 21.36
C VAL A 166 -10.96 0.50 20.17
N LEU A 167 -11.85 0.65 19.19
CA LEU A 167 -11.95 -0.23 18.01
C LEU A 167 -11.10 0.23 16.82
N GLU A 168 -10.55 1.43 16.86
CA GLU A 168 -9.65 1.92 15.83
C GLU A 168 -8.43 1.00 15.66
N GLY A 169 -8.11 0.67 14.41
CA GLY A 169 -6.98 -0.18 14.06
C GLY A 169 -7.24 -1.68 14.20
N SER A 170 -8.43 -2.09 14.67
CA SER A 170 -8.88 -3.49 14.65
C SER A 170 -9.25 -3.98 13.25
#